data_AF-B4RRB7-F1
#
_entry.id   AF-B4RRB7-F1
#
_cell.length_a   1.000
_cell.length_b   1.000
_cell.length_c   1.000
_cell.angle_alpha   90.00
_cell.angle_beta   90.00
_cell.angle_gamma   90.00
#
_symmetry.space_group_name_H-M   'P 1'
#
loop_
_entity.id
_entity.type
_entity.pdbx_description
1 polymer ?
#
loop_
_entity_poly.entity_id
_entity_poly.type
_entity_poly.pdbx_seq_one_letter_code
_entity_poly.pdbx_strand_id
1 'polypeptide(L)'
;MKTTDKRTTETHRKAPKTGRIRFSPAYLAICLSFGILPQARAGHTYFGINYQYYRDFAENKGKFAVGAKDIEVYNKKGELVGKSMTKAPMIDFSVVSRNGVAALAGDQYIVSVAHNGGYNNVDFWCGGKQSRSAPLFLPNCEKK
;
A
#
# COMPACT_ATOMS: atom_id res chain seq x y z
N MET A 1 -22.01 52.44 -68.12
CA MET A 1 -20.68 51.82 -68.30
C MET A 1 -19.87 52.10 -67.04
N LYS A 2 -19.72 51.11 -66.15
CA LYS A 2 -18.93 51.24 -64.92
C LYS A 2 -17.52 50.70 -65.21
N THR A 3 -16.50 51.47 -64.87
CA THR A 3 -15.13 50.97 -64.76
C THR A 3 -14.47 51.60 -63.54
N THR A 4 -13.81 50.73 -62.81
CA THR A 4 -13.34 50.81 -61.42
C THR A 4 -11.95 51.44 -61.31
N ASP A 5 -11.62 52.08 -60.18
CA ASP A 5 -10.25 52.00 -59.63
C ASP A 5 -10.28 51.67 -58.12
N LYS A 6 -9.30 50.87 -57.72
CA LYS A 6 -9.12 50.11 -56.49
C LYS A 6 -8.18 50.89 -55.54
N ARG A 7 -8.42 50.89 -54.22
CA ARG A 7 -7.29 50.76 -53.26
C ARG A 7 -7.68 50.37 -51.82
N THR A 8 -7.11 49.23 -51.42
CA THR A 8 -6.63 48.79 -50.09
C THR A 8 -7.58 48.74 -48.90
N THR A 9 -8.00 47.52 -48.56
CA THR A 9 -8.47 47.12 -47.23
C THR A 9 -7.27 46.83 -46.32
N GLU A 10 -7.03 47.68 -45.31
CA GLU A 10 -6.09 47.37 -44.24
C GLU A 10 -6.72 46.36 -43.26
N THR A 11 -6.16 45.16 -43.23
CA THR A 11 -6.50 44.11 -42.27
C THR A 11 -5.75 44.39 -40.97
N HIS A 12 -6.41 45.04 -40.01
CA HIS A 12 -5.90 45.18 -38.65
C HIS A 12 -5.83 43.79 -37.97
N ARG A 13 -4.67 43.14 -38.01
CA ARG A 13 -4.38 41.94 -37.21
C ARG A 13 -4.29 42.35 -35.73
N LYS A 14 -5.25 41.94 -34.91
CA LYS A 14 -5.24 42.13 -33.45
C LYS A 14 -4.16 41.22 -32.84
N ALA A 15 -3.31 41.79 -31.98
CA ALA A 15 -2.25 41.09 -31.25
C ALA A 15 -2.80 40.00 -30.30
N PRO A 16 -2.09 38.87 -30.11
CA PRO A 16 -2.52 37.81 -29.20
C PRO A 16 -2.44 38.28 -27.75
N LYS A 17 -3.56 38.19 -27.02
CA LYS A 17 -3.61 38.51 -25.59
C LYS A 17 -2.98 37.36 -24.80
N THR A 18 -1.83 37.61 -24.20
CA THR A 18 -1.14 36.71 -23.26
C THR A 18 -2.03 36.46 -22.02
N GLY A 19 -2.66 35.29 -21.96
CA GLY A 19 -3.50 34.87 -20.85
C GLY A 19 -2.66 34.50 -19.62
N ARG A 20 -2.95 35.12 -18.47
CA ARG A 20 -2.40 34.67 -17.17
C ARG A 20 -3.07 33.36 -16.79
N ILE A 21 -2.30 32.27 -16.71
CA ILE A 21 -2.78 30.98 -16.19
C ILE A 21 -3.02 31.16 -14.67
N ARG A 22 -4.29 31.12 -14.25
CA ARG A 22 -4.67 31.19 -12.84
C ARG A 22 -4.79 29.77 -12.30
N PHE A 23 -3.79 29.31 -11.55
CA PHE A 23 -3.83 28.02 -10.86
C PHE A 23 -4.96 28.04 -9.82
N SER A 24 -5.91 27.11 -9.94
CA SER A 24 -6.99 26.93 -8.96
C SER A 24 -6.47 26.17 -7.74
N PRO A 25 -6.72 26.64 -6.50
CA PRO A 25 -6.31 25.93 -5.28
C PRO A 25 -6.84 24.49 -5.21
N ALA A 26 -7.96 24.20 -5.87
CA ALA A 26 -8.56 22.87 -5.93
C ALA A 26 -7.66 21.84 -6.65
N TYR A 27 -6.92 22.26 -7.68
CA TYR A 27 -5.99 21.38 -8.38
C TYR A 27 -4.80 20.97 -7.49
N LEU A 28 -4.32 21.89 -6.66
CA LEU A 28 -3.23 21.62 -5.72
C LEU A 28 -3.64 20.59 -4.65
N ALA A 29 -4.87 20.69 -4.15
CA ALA A 29 -5.44 19.77 -3.16
C ALA A 29 -5.61 18.34 -3.70
N ILE A 30 -5.95 18.18 -4.98
CA ILE A 30 -6.06 16.88 -5.64
C ILE A 30 -4.67 16.22 -5.75
N CYS A 31 -3.63 16.97 -6.11
CA CYS A 31 -2.26 16.43 -6.20
C CYS A 31 -1.70 16.04 -4.82
N LEU A 32 -1.98 16.83 -3.78
CA LEU A 32 -1.54 16.55 -2.42
C LEU A 32 -2.24 15.34 -1.79
N SER A 33 -3.52 15.12 -2.11
CA SER A 33 -4.25 13.94 -1.63
C SER A 33 -3.81 12.63 -2.31
N PHE A 34 -3.30 12.70 -3.54
CA PHE A 34 -2.73 11.55 -4.25
C PHE A 34 -1.25 11.24 -3.89
N GLY A 35 -0.55 12.17 -3.24
CA GLY A 35 0.85 12.00 -2.82
C GLY A 35 1.03 11.20 -1.53
N ILE A 36 -0.06 10.87 -0.84
CA ILE A 36 -0.03 10.08 0.39
C ILE A 36 -0.32 8.60 0.05
N LEU A 37 0.77 7.85 -0.11
CA LEU A 37 0.95 6.37 -0.14
C LEU A 37 1.10 5.73 -1.54
N PRO A 38 2.12 4.85 -1.72
CA PRO A 38 2.35 3.67 -0.88
C PRO A 38 3.65 3.69 -0.06
N GLN A 39 3.57 3.22 1.18
CA GLN A 39 4.72 2.69 1.91
C GLN A 39 5.27 1.51 1.09
N ALA A 40 6.34 1.74 0.34
CA ALA A 40 7.06 0.68 -0.35
C ALA A 40 7.66 -0.25 0.70
N ARG A 41 7.03 -1.40 0.92
CA ARG A 41 7.61 -2.49 1.69
C ARG A 41 8.39 -3.34 0.70
N ALA A 42 9.71 -3.38 0.87
CA ALA A 42 10.58 -4.15 0.00
C ALA A 42 10.30 -5.65 0.17
N GLY A 43 9.82 -6.29 -0.89
CA GLY A 43 9.59 -7.72 -0.97
C GLY A 43 9.30 -8.08 -2.42
N HIS A 44 10.01 -9.06 -2.97
CA HIS A 44 9.75 -9.51 -4.34
C HIS A 44 8.59 -10.50 -4.32
N THR A 45 7.51 -10.16 -5.02
CA THR A 45 6.33 -11.01 -5.18
C THR A 45 6.11 -11.35 -6.65
N TYR A 46 5.47 -12.48 -6.92
CA TYR A 46 5.15 -12.88 -8.28
C TYR A 46 3.89 -12.16 -8.78
N PHE A 47 4.04 -11.36 -9.84
CA PHE A 47 2.97 -10.52 -10.40
C PHE A 47 1.78 -11.30 -10.98
N GLY A 48 1.96 -12.58 -11.33
CA GLY A 48 0.88 -13.42 -11.86
C GLY A 48 -0.20 -13.76 -10.82
N ILE A 49 0.07 -13.55 -9.53
CA ILE A 49 -0.90 -13.74 -8.43
C ILE A 49 -1.37 -12.35 -7.95
N ASN A 50 -2.60 -12.27 -7.45
CA ASN A 50 -3.10 -11.02 -6.88
C ASN A 50 -2.26 -10.62 -5.66
N TYR A 51 -1.80 -9.37 -5.62
CA TYR A 51 -0.97 -8.85 -4.53
C TYR A 51 -1.65 -8.98 -3.15
N GLN A 52 -2.99 -8.96 -3.13
CA GLN A 52 -3.78 -9.14 -1.92
C GLN A 52 -3.52 -10.49 -1.24
N TYR A 53 -3.18 -11.56 -1.98
CA TYR A 53 -2.80 -12.83 -1.36
C TYR A 53 -1.59 -12.69 -0.44
N TYR A 54 -0.56 -11.93 -0.84
CA TYR A 54 0.63 -11.72 -0.03
C TYR A 54 0.33 -10.85 1.20
N ARG A 55 -0.58 -9.88 1.05
CA ARG A 55 -1.03 -9.04 2.17
C ARG A 55 -1.85 -9.85 3.19
N ASP A 56 -2.81 -10.63 2.71
CA ASP A 56 -3.65 -11.47 3.57
C ASP A 56 -2.85 -12.55 4.26
N PHE A 57 -1.84 -13.11 3.57
CA PHE A 57 -0.88 -14.04 4.15
C PHE A 57 -0.11 -13.40 5.31
N ALA A 58 0.47 -12.21 5.11
CA ALA A 58 1.24 -11.51 6.13
C ALA A 58 0.40 -11.03 7.32
N GLU A 59 -0.90 -10.77 7.11
CA GLU A 59 -1.81 -10.30 8.15
C GLU A 59 -2.68 -11.42 8.76
N ASN A 60 -2.47 -12.69 8.38
CA ASN A 60 -3.31 -13.83 8.74
C ASN A 60 -4.83 -13.63 8.48
N LYS A 61 -5.15 -12.97 7.37
CA LYS A 61 -6.50 -12.62 6.94
C LYS A 61 -7.00 -13.53 5.82
N GLY A 62 -8.29 -13.39 5.51
CA GLY A 62 -8.94 -14.15 4.44
C GLY A 62 -8.78 -15.65 4.65
N LYS A 63 -8.28 -16.35 3.63
CA LYS A 63 -8.05 -17.80 3.66
C LYS A 63 -6.84 -18.21 4.53
N PHE A 64 -5.97 -17.28 4.90
CA PHE A 64 -4.74 -17.52 5.66
C PHE A 64 -4.93 -17.35 7.16
N ALA A 65 -6.06 -17.81 7.69
CA ALA A 65 -6.27 -17.81 9.12
C ALA A 65 -5.25 -18.72 9.82
N VAL A 66 -4.82 -18.35 11.02
CA VAL A 66 -3.95 -19.18 11.88
C VAL A 66 -4.54 -20.59 11.97
N GLY A 67 -3.70 -21.60 11.75
CA GLY A 67 -4.14 -23.01 11.74
C GLY A 67 -4.67 -23.52 10.39
N ALA A 68 -4.94 -22.64 9.41
CA ALA A 68 -5.43 -23.06 8.10
C ALA A 68 -4.39 -23.92 7.39
N LYS A 69 -4.86 -24.99 6.74
CA LYS A 69 -4.06 -25.91 5.93
C LYS A 69 -4.60 -25.91 4.52
N ASP A 70 -3.80 -26.40 3.58
CA ASP A 70 -4.33 -26.82 2.29
C ASP A 70 -5.01 -25.67 1.52
N ILE A 71 -4.41 -24.48 1.56
CA ILE A 71 -5.00 -23.24 1.01
C ILE A 71 -4.69 -23.14 -0.48
N GLU A 72 -5.71 -23.19 -1.32
CA GLU A 72 -5.56 -23.04 -2.77
C GLU A 72 -5.26 -21.59 -3.17
N VAL A 73 -4.21 -21.41 -3.97
CA VAL A 73 -3.78 -20.12 -4.50
C VAL A 73 -4.00 -20.09 -6.00
N TYR A 74 -4.78 -19.10 -6.43
CA TYR A 74 -5.15 -18.91 -7.83
C TYR A 74 -4.42 -17.71 -8.42
N ASN A 75 -4.08 -17.80 -9.71
CA ASN A 75 -3.53 -16.67 -10.44
C ASN A 75 -4.63 -15.66 -10.82
N LYS A 76 -4.23 -14.55 -11.43
CA LYS A 76 -5.18 -13.52 -11.90
C LYS A 76 -6.14 -13.99 -13.01
N LYS A 77 -5.84 -15.11 -13.67
CA LYS A 77 -6.69 -15.73 -14.69
C LYS A 77 -7.65 -16.77 -14.10
N GLY A 78 -7.60 -17.03 -12.79
CA GLY A 78 -8.41 -18.04 -12.12
C GLY A 78 -7.84 -19.47 -12.20
N GLU A 79 -6.63 -19.66 -12.70
CA GLU A 79 -5.97 -20.96 -12.75
C GLU A 79 -5.28 -21.26 -11.42
N LEU A 80 -5.36 -22.52 -10.98
CA LEU A 80 -4.71 -22.97 -9.76
C LEU A 80 -3.19 -22.96 -9.94
N VAL A 81 -2.49 -22.12 -9.17
CA VAL A 81 -1.03 -22.06 -9.16
C VAL A 81 -0.45 -23.15 -8.25
N GLY A 82 -1.16 -23.44 -7.17
CA GLY A 82 -0.78 -24.48 -6.24
C GLY A 82 -1.52 -24.39 -4.91
N LYS A 83 -1.14 -25.29 -4.00
CA LYS A 83 -1.70 -25.38 -2.65
C LYS A 83 -0.65 -24.96 -1.63
N SER A 84 -0.96 -23.91 -0.89
CA SER A 84 -0.14 -23.43 0.23
C SER A 84 -0.46 -24.22 1.51
N MET A 85 0.46 -24.24 2.47
CA MET A 85 0.27 -24.86 3.79
C MET A 85 -0.12 -26.36 3.75
N THR A 86 0.51 -27.15 2.86
CA THR A 86 0.26 -28.60 2.74
C THR A 86 0.98 -29.44 3.79
N LYS A 87 2.14 -28.96 4.28
CA LYS A 87 2.99 -29.69 5.25
C LYS A 87 2.88 -29.16 6.68
N ALA A 88 2.38 -27.95 6.85
CA ALA A 88 2.26 -27.29 8.14
C ALA A 88 1.04 -26.36 8.12
N PRO A 89 0.37 -26.18 9.28
CA PRO A 89 -0.68 -25.18 9.41
C PRO A 89 -0.09 -23.77 9.30
N MET A 90 -0.93 -22.82 8.86
CA MET A 90 -0.60 -21.42 8.81
C MET A 90 -0.15 -20.90 10.18
N ILE A 91 1.05 -20.31 10.22
CA ILE A 91 1.66 -19.71 11.40
C ILE A 91 0.87 -18.48 11.89
N ASP A 92 0.94 -18.19 13.18
CA ASP A 92 0.46 -16.93 13.75
C ASP A 92 1.53 -15.84 13.66
N PHE A 93 1.31 -14.83 12.83
CA PHE A 93 2.18 -13.67 12.69
C PHE A 93 1.92 -12.56 13.71
N SER A 94 0.99 -12.77 14.66
CA SER A 94 0.74 -11.81 15.74
C SER A 94 1.99 -11.53 16.61
N VAL A 95 2.94 -12.47 16.64
CA VAL A 95 4.23 -12.36 17.34
C VAL A 95 5.25 -11.50 16.60
N VAL A 96 4.98 -11.09 15.36
CA VAL A 96 5.86 -10.21 14.58
C VAL A 96 5.43 -8.76 14.79
N SER A 97 6.41 -7.86 14.94
CA SER A 97 6.14 -6.44 15.09
C SER A 97 5.45 -5.87 13.84
N ARG A 98 4.60 -4.85 13.99
CA ARG A 98 3.82 -4.28 12.86
C ARG A 98 4.68 -3.68 11.74
N ASN A 99 5.89 -3.23 12.08
CA ASN A 99 6.90 -2.74 11.14
C ASN A 99 7.71 -3.88 10.51
N GLY A 100 7.55 -5.13 10.95
CA GLY A 100 8.17 -6.32 10.38
C GLY A 100 9.66 -6.48 10.69
N VAL A 101 10.21 -5.73 11.65
CA VAL A 101 11.65 -5.70 11.94
C VAL A 101 12.06 -6.51 13.17
N ALA A 102 11.11 -6.94 14.00
CA ALA A 102 11.37 -7.69 15.21
C ALA A 102 10.31 -8.79 15.41
N ALA A 103 10.70 -9.89 16.05
CA ALA A 103 9.79 -10.96 16.45
C ALA A 103 9.87 -11.20 17.96
N LEU A 104 8.75 -11.51 18.58
CA LEU A 104 8.67 -11.84 20.00
C LEU A 104 9.29 -13.23 20.23
N ALA A 105 10.30 -13.32 21.11
CA ALA A 105 10.99 -14.58 21.45
C ALA A 105 10.75 -15.02 22.90
N GLY A 106 10.16 -14.15 23.71
CA GLY A 106 9.68 -14.40 25.06
C GLY A 106 8.82 -13.25 25.54
N ASP A 107 8.19 -13.39 26.71
CA ASP A 107 7.17 -12.46 27.19
C ASP A 107 7.59 -10.99 27.22
N GLN A 108 8.88 -10.68 27.35
CA GLN A 108 9.40 -9.31 27.34
C GLN A 108 10.63 -9.15 26.43
N TYR A 109 10.87 -10.10 25.54
CA TYR A 109 12.09 -10.14 24.71
C TYR A 109 11.73 -10.21 23.22
N ILE A 110 12.42 -9.38 22.45
CA ILE A 110 12.36 -9.38 20.99
C ILE A 110 13.69 -9.80 20.39
N VAL A 111 13.64 -10.40 19.21
CA VAL A 111 14.81 -10.71 18.40
C VAL A 111 14.76 -9.87 17.13
N SER A 112 15.90 -9.25 16.81
CA SER A 112 16.12 -8.39 15.66
C SER A 112 17.62 -8.41 15.29
N VAL A 113 17.98 -7.70 14.24
CA VAL A 113 19.36 -7.55 13.75
C VAL A 113 19.99 -6.29 14.34
N ALA A 114 21.26 -6.38 14.74
CA ALA A 114 21.95 -5.29 15.44
C ALA A 114 22.05 -3.97 14.64
N HIS A 115 21.98 -4.03 13.30
CA HIS A 115 22.01 -2.84 12.45
C HIS A 115 20.69 -2.03 12.46
N ASN A 116 19.59 -2.56 13.01
CA ASN A 116 18.33 -1.84 13.16
C ASN A 116 18.33 -0.98 14.45
N GLY A 117 19.23 -0.01 14.55
CA GLY A 117 19.36 0.84 15.76
C GLY A 117 18.35 2.00 15.87
N GLY A 118 17.50 2.21 14.85
CA GLY A 118 16.63 3.39 14.77
C GLY A 118 15.30 3.32 15.51
N TYR A 119 14.92 2.17 16.06
CA TYR A 119 13.64 1.99 16.75
C TYR A 119 13.83 1.79 18.25
N ASN A 120 13.07 2.53 19.06
CA ASN A 120 13.08 2.42 20.53
C ASN A 120 11.86 1.67 21.08
N ASN A 121 10.86 1.42 20.23
CA ASN A 121 9.62 0.75 20.59
C ASN A 121 9.16 -0.13 19.43
N VAL A 122 8.49 -1.23 19.74
CA VAL A 122 7.78 -2.05 18.76
C VAL A 122 6.35 -2.25 19.23
N ASP A 123 5.42 -2.15 18.29
CA ASP A 123 4.02 -2.47 18.53
C ASP A 123 3.73 -3.83 17.91
N PHE A 124 3.00 -4.65 18.66
CA PHE A 124 2.36 -5.86 18.17
C PHE A 124 0.88 -5.55 17.90
N TRP A 125 0.20 -6.43 17.17
CA TRP A 125 -1.25 -6.42 17.00
C TRP A 125 -1.91 -5.47 15.97
N CYS A 126 -3.20 -5.72 15.71
CA CYS A 126 -4.07 -4.98 14.81
C CYS A 126 -4.55 -3.66 15.45
N GLY A 127 -4.13 -2.54 14.86
CA GLY A 127 -4.87 -1.27 14.91
C GLY A 127 -5.00 -0.58 16.26
N GLY A 128 -3.90 -0.03 16.78
CA GLY A 128 -3.93 0.95 17.87
C GLY A 128 -2.53 1.48 18.18
N LYS A 129 -2.41 2.73 18.63
CA LYS A 129 -1.18 3.22 19.27
C LYS A 129 -1.17 2.71 20.70
N GLN A 130 -0.87 1.43 20.88
CA GLN A 130 -0.63 0.87 22.19
C GLN A 130 0.68 0.12 22.13
N SER A 131 1.75 0.86 22.44
CA SER A 131 3.00 0.30 22.92
C SER A 131 2.67 -0.39 24.24
N ARG A 132 2.26 -1.65 24.16
CA ARG A 132 2.08 -2.50 25.32
C ARG A 132 3.36 -3.31 25.44
N SER A 133 4.12 -2.99 26.48
CA SER A 133 4.99 -3.99 27.12
C SER A 133 4.19 -5.26 27.27
N ALA A 134 4.64 -6.32 26.62
CA ALA A 134 3.86 -7.52 26.39
C ALA A 134 3.27 -8.06 27.71
N PRO A 135 1.94 -8.06 27.85
CA PRO A 135 1.29 -8.89 28.84
C PRO A 135 1.08 -10.28 28.23
N LEU A 136 1.26 -11.29 29.09
CA LEU A 136 0.73 -12.64 28.94
C LEU A 136 -0.61 -12.63 28.19
N PHE A 137 -0.67 -13.44 27.13
CA PHE A 137 -1.86 -13.64 26.30
C PHE A 137 -2.20 -12.44 25.39
N LEU A 138 -1.74 -12.48 24.13
CA LEU A 138 -2.32 -11.66 23.08
C LEU A 138 -3.82 -12.04 22.96
N PRO A 139 -4.77 -11.15 23.29
CA PRO A 139 -6.19 -11.46 23.15
C PRO A 139 -6.44 -11.76 21.67
N ASN A 140 -7.11 -12.86 21.37
CA ASN A 140 -7.38 -13.30 20.00
C ASN A 140 -8.05 -12.17 19.19
N CYS A 141 -7.55 -11.90 17.98
CA CYS A 141 -8.07 -10.84 17.12
C CYS A 141 -9.35 -11.43 16.59
N GLU A 142 -10.48 -10.95 17.11
CA GLU A 142 -11.77 -11.34 16.57
C GLU A 142 -11.79 -10.91 15.10
N LYS A 143 -11.65 -11.91 14.24
CA LYS A 143 -11.55 -11.75 12.79
C LYS A 143 -12.92 -11.31 12.30
N LYS A 144 -13.04 -10.03 11.99
CA LYS A 144 -14.14 -9.54 11.18
C LYS A 144 -13.74 -9.47 9.71
#